data_AF-A0A9Q4AA25-F1
#
_entry.id   AF-A0A9Q4AA25-F1
#
_cell.length_a   1.000
_cell.length_b   1.000
_cell.length_c   1.000
_cell.angle_alpha   90.00
_cell.angle_beta   90.00
_cell.angle_gamma   90.00
#
_symmetry.space_group_name_H-M   'P 1'
#
loop_
_entity.id
_entity.type
_entity.pdbx_description
1 polymer ?
#
loop_
_entity_poly.entity_id
_entity_poly.type
_entity_poly.pdbx_seq_one_letter_code
_entity_poly.pdbx_strand_id
1 'polypeptide(L)'
;VRKVPVSGPPSWLPLPKELIEQARAQGMLQHFNAIFEGIAVNAAGDRIWLAAEREKRGLLVVRRDQNRWNCGQSCVLLSESGLDTLPAEQGSKKVSTDFSDLSLYNGKLFTLERAVYRICRRDLQTGQVERCWSFAKEAMLPSRRYDQPYGLTEALVVDESGAWIGIDNNFGARADGEKRPIVWRFAAPKAGWSEGQ
;
A
#
# COMPACT_ATOMS: atom_id res chain seq x y z
N VAL A 1 13.69 -7.53 -1.34
CA VAL A 1 12.74 -8.19 -0.42
C VAL A 1 13.48 -9.25 0.41
N ARG A 2 13.39 -9.19 1.73
CA ARG A 2 14.05 -10.13 2.65
C ARG A 2 13.03 -11.20 3.09
N LYS A 3 13.34 -12.47 2.85
CA LYS A 3 12.59 -13.60 3.37
C LYS A 3 13.06 -13.90 4.80
N VAL A 4 12.13 -13.92 5.74
CA VAL A 4 12.36 -14.32 7.12
C VAL A 4 11.67 -15.67 7.35
N PRO A 5 12.42 -16.78 7.46
CA PRO A 5 11.83 -18.09 7.73
C PRO A 5 11.41 -18.21 9.19
N VAL A 6 10.52 -19.17 9.49
CA VAL A 6 10.15 -19.52 10.88
C VAL A 6 11.37 -19.96 11.69
N SER A 7 12.33 -20.64 11.03
CA SER A 7 13.59 -21.08 11.61
C SER A 7 14.74 -20.90 10.62
N GLY A 8 15.93 -20.53 11.13
CA GLY A 8 17.14 -20.34 10.33
C GLY A 8 17.40 -18.88 9.92
N PRO A 9 18.51 -18.60 9.23
CA PRO A 9 18.88 -17.24 8.89
C PRO A 9 17.96 -16.66 7.79
N PRO A 10 17.64 -15.37 7.86
CA PRO A 10 16.92 -14.69 6.80
C PRO A 10 17.78 -14.56 5.53
N SER A 11 17.14 -14.51 4.38
CA SER A 11 17.82 -14.39 3.07
C SER A 11 17.16 -13.37 2.17
N TRP A 12 17.93 -12.79 1.25
CA TRP A 12 17.37 -11.93 0.21
C TRP A 12 16.76 -12.78 -0.91
N LEU A 13 15.56 -12.43 -1.36
CA LEU A 13 14.98 -13.06 -2.54
C LEU A 13 15.72 -12.59 -3.80
N PRO A 14 16.12 -13.50 -4.69
CA PRO A 14 16.76 -13.16 -5.96
C PRO A 14 15.68 -12.71 -6.96
N LEU A 15 15.14 -11.51 -6.76
CA LEU A 15 14.14 -10.94 -7.65
C LEU A 15 14.76 -10.56 -9.02
N PRO A 16 14.03 -10.71 -10.13
CA PRO A 16 14.52 -10.38 -11.47
C PRO A 16 14.94 -8.90 -11.57
N LYS A 17 16.03 -8.61 -12.28
CA LYS A 17 16.46 -7.22 -12.53
C LYS A 17 15.41 -6.47 -13.35
N GLU A 18 14.73 -7.20 -14.22
CA GLU A 18 13.64 -6.75 -15.09
C GLU A 18 12.51 -6.09 -14.29
N LEU A 19 12.31 -6.45 -13.01
CA LEU A 19 11.36 -5.77 -12.12
C LEU A 19 11.66 -4.27 -12.01
N ILE A 20 12.91 -3.93 -11.73
CA ILE A 20 13.34 -2.53 -11.56
C ILE A 20 13.44 -1.83 -12.91
N GLU A 21 13.95 -2.52 -13.93
CA GLU A 21 14.13 -1.98 -15.26
C GLU A 21 12.78 -1.61 -15.90
N GLN A 22 11.79 -2.51 -15.84
CA GLN A 22 10.44 -2.23 -16.34
C GLN A 22 9.74 -1.13 -15.53
N ALA A 23 9.93 -1.11 -14.21
CA ALA A 23 9.38 -0.05 -13.37
C ALA A 23 9.91 1.34 -13.77
N ARG A 24 11.24 1.44 -13.92
CA ARG A 24 11.91 2.68 -14.32
C ARG A 24 11.57 3.11 -15.73
N ALA A 25 11.45 2.16 -16.67
CA ALA A 25 10.98 2.45 -18.03
C ALA A 25 9.56 3.04 -18.05
N GLN A 26 8.73 2.74 -17.04
CA GLN A 26 7.40 3.30 -16.86
C GLN A 26 7.37 4.58 -16.00
N GLY A 27 8.53 5.10 -15.60
CA GLY A 27 8.67 6.34 -14.82
C GLY A 27 8.54 6.18 -13.31
N MET A 28 8.51 4.96 -12.79
CA MET A 28 8.55 4.68 -11.34
C MET A 28 10.01 4.58 -10.84
N LEU A 29 10.22 4.58 -9.52
CA LEU A 29 11.51 4.30 -8.87
C LEU A 29 12.68 5.21 -9.34
N GLN A 30 12.36 6.47 -9.64
CA GLN A 30 13.31 7.47 -10.15
C GLN A 30 14.11 8.14 -9.04
N HIS A 31 13.58 8.14 -7.82
CA HIS A 31 14.12 8.88 -6.69
C HIS A 31 14.79 7.97 -5.67
N PHE A 32 15.87 8.46 -5.06
CA PHE A 32 16.50 7.77 -3.94
C PHE A 32 15.58 7.85 -2.71
N ASN A 33 15.45 6.74 -1.94
CA ASN A 33 14.54 6.61 -0.81
C ASN A 33 13.03 6.80 -1.13
N ALA A 34 12.64 6.56 -2.38
CA ALA A 34 11.25 6.46 -2.79
C ALA A 34 11.18 5.32 -3.82
N ILE A 35 11.05 4.10 -3.30
CA ILE A 35 11.18 2.88 -4.11
C ILE A 35 9.90 2.06 -3.96
N PHE A 36 9.86 1.15 -2.99
CA PHE A 36 8.70 0.32 -2.71
C PHE A 36 8.23 0.56 -1.29
N GLU A 37 6.98 0.97 -1.15
CA GLU A 37 6.36 1.29 0.15
C GLU A 37 5.44 0.16 0.64
N GLY A 38 4.90 -0.66 -0.27
CA GLY A 38 3.96 -1.74 0.07
C GLY A 38 4.35 -3.09 -0.49
N ILE A 39 4.02 -4.16 0.25
CA ILE A 39 4.25 -5.55 -0.16
C ILE A 39 3.08 -6.46 0.22
N ALA A 40 2.66 -7.29 -0.72
CA ALA A 40 1.69 -8.36 -0.48
C ALA A 40 2.23 -9.69 -1.00
N VAL A 41 2.01 -10.78 -0.28
CA VAL A 41 2.49 -12.12 -0.67
C VAL A 41 1.34 -13.11 -0.56
N ASN A 42 1.12 -13.92 -1.59
CA ASN A 42 0.05 -14.92 -1.53
C ASN A 42 0.42 -16.07 -0.58
N ALA A 43 -0.59 -16.84 -0.17
CA ALA A 43 -0.42 -17.96 0.77
C ALA A 43 0.59 -19.03 0.28
N ALA A 44 0.67 -19.27 -1.03
CA ALA A 44 1.65 -20.20 -1.62
C ALA A 44 3.09 -19.67 -1.58
N GLY A 45 3.29 -18.38 -1.31
CA GLY A 45 4.61 -17.74 -1.25
C GLY A 45 5.33 -17.74 -2.60
N ASP A 46 4.59 -17.79 -3.70
CA ASP A 46 5.11 -17.84 -5.07
C ASP A 46 4.69 -16.62 -5.90
N ARG A 47 3.89 -15.69 -5.35
CA ARG A 47 3.60 -14.39 -5.95
C ARG A 47 3.76 -13.28 -4.93
N ILE A 48 4.42 -12.21 -5.36
CA ILE A 48 4.64 -11.01 -4.56
C ILE A 48 4.17 -9.81 -5.36
N TRP A 49 3.32 -8.99 -4.76
CA TRP A 49 2.93 -7.68 -5.25
C TRP A 49 3.72 -6.61 -4.51
N LEU A 50 4.13 -5.57 -5.23
CA LEU A 50 4.87 -4.44 -4.70
C LEU A 50 4.20 -3.13 -5.13
N ALA A 51 4.15 -2.16 -4.23
CA ALA A 51 3.68 -0.81 -4.53
C ALA A 51 4.87 0.14 -4.68
N ALA A 52 4.97 0.79 -5.84
CA ALA A 52 6.00 1.78 -6.14
C ALA A 52 5.53 3.22 -5.82
N GLU A 53 6.47 4.05 -5.35
CA GLU A 53 6.31 5.47 -4.96
C GLU A 53 7.65 6.20 -5.26
N ARG A 54 7.81 7.54 -5.36
CA ARG A 54 6.90 8.71 -5.33
C ARG A 54 6.60 9.25 -6.73
N GLU A 55 5.61 10.13 -6.81
CA GLU A 55 5.15 10.88 -8.00
C GLU A 55 4.40 10.05 -9.02
N LYS A 56 5.05 9.03 -9.56
CA LYS A 56 4.40 8.04 -10.42
C LYS A 56 4.30 6.74 -9.62
N ARG A 57 3.11 6.53 -9.06
CA ARG A 57 2.83 5.31 -8.31
C ARG A 57 2.58 4.15 -9.26
N GLY A 58 2.78 2.93 -8.78
CA GLY A 58 2.42 1.77 -9.55
C GLY A 58 2.33 0.50 -8.74
N LEU A 59 1.73 -0.52 -9.36
CA LEU A 59 1.61 -1.86 -8.81
C LEU A 59 2.40 -2.81 -9.69
N LEU A 60 3.24 -3.61 -9.04
CA LEU A 60 4.10 -4.57 -9.68
C LEU A 60 3.86 -5.96 -9.13
N VAL A 61 4.17 -6.98 -9.92
CA VAL A 61 4.09 -8.38 -9.52
C VAL A 61 5.30 -9.16 -10.00
N VAL A 62 5.78 -10.05 -9.15
CA VAL A 62 6.73 -11.12 -9.51
C VAL A 62 6.14 -12.45 -9.12
N ARG A 63 6.43 -13.48 -9.92
CA ARG A 63 6.01 -14.86 -9.68
C ARG A 63 7.23 -15.77 -9.61
N ARG A 64 7.14 -16.85 -8.85
CA ARG A 64 8.18 -17.87 -8.73
C ARG A 64 7.74 -19.12 -9.46
N ASP A 65 8.50 -19.48 -10.50
CA ASP A 65 8.31 -20.73 -11.24
C ASP A 65 9.62 -21.54 -11.22
N GLN A 66 9.54 -22.84 -10.92
CA GLN A 66 10.70 -23.74 -10.81
C GLN A 66 11.87 -23.12 -10.02
N ASN A 67 11.58 -22.54 -8.86
CA ASN A 67 12.53 -21.82 -7.97
C ASN A 67 13.15 -20.52 -8.51
N ARG A 68 12.67 -19.98 -9.64
CA ARG A 68 13.13 -18.70 -10.18
C ARG A 68 12.04 -17.64 -10.16
N TRP A 69 12.36 -16.47 -9.60
CA TRP A 69 11.49 -15.30 -9.68
C TRP A 69 11.55 -14.69 -11.08
N ASN A 70 10.40 -14.34 -11.64
CA ASN A 70 10.27 -13.76 -12.98
C ASN A 70 9.04 -12.85 -13.07
N CYS A 71 8.98 -12.05 -14.13
CA CYS A 71 7.85 -11.16 -14.44
C CYS A 71 6.68 -11.88 -15.15
N GLY A 72 6.88 -13.11 -15.64
CA GLY A 72 6.05 -13.67 -16.70
C GLY A 72 6.02 -12.73 -17.91
N GLN A 73 4.83 -12.25 -18.30
CA GLN A 73 4.69 -11.29 -19.41
C GLN A 73 5.17 -9.87 -19.06
N SER A 74 4.88 -9.38 -17.85
CA SER A 74 5.24 -8.05 -17.38
C SER A 74 5.26 -8.04 -15.85
N CYS A 75 6.24 -7.34 -15.27
CA CYS A 75 6.28 -7.06 -13.85
C CYS A 75 5.37 -5.90 -13.48
N VAL A 76 5.03 -5.00 -14.42
CA VAL A 76 4.19 -3.84 -14.17
C VAL A 76 2.73 -4.20 -14.46
N LEU A 77 1.88 -4.05 -13.44
CA LEU A 77 0.42 -4.17 -13.57
C LEU A 77 -0.22 -2.82 -13.89
N LEU A 78 0.25 -1.77 -13.18
CA LEU A 78 -0.28 -0.42 -13.24
C LEU A 78 0.86 0.58 -13.07
N SER A 79 0.83 1.67 -13.83
CA SER A 79 1.67 2.85 -13.65
C SER A 79 0.81 4.08 -13.88
N GLU A 80 0.67 4.93 -12.87
CA GLU A 80 -0.18 6.11 -12.96
C GLU A 80 0.46 7.31 -12.27
N SER A 81 0.21 8.49 -12.84
CA SER A 81 0.54 9.78 -12.26
C SER A 81 -0.77 10.52 -12.00
N GLY A 82 -0.82 11.25 -10.89
CA GLY A 82 -1.97 12.07 -10.59
C GLY A 82 -1.71 12.94 -9.38
N LEU A 83 -2.66 13.83 -9.12
CA LEU A 83 -2.67 14.67 -7.93
C LEU A 83 -3.94 14.39 -7.14
N ASP A 84 -3.75 14.09 -5.87
CA ASP A 84 -4.81 14.04 -4.88
C ASP A 84 -4.85 15.36 -4.10
N THR A 85 -6.02 15.70 -3.56
CA THR A 85 -6.20 16.83 -2.65
C THR A 85 -6.29 16.29 -1.24
N LEU A 86 -5.39 16.71 -0.35
CA LEU A 86 -5.44 16.35 1.06
C LEU A 86 -6.77 16.79 1.69
N PRO A 87 -7.22 16.15 2.79
CA PRO A 87 -8.37 16.63 3.55
C PRO A 87 -8.23 18.10 3.97
N ALA A 88 -9.37 18.78 4.19
CA ALA A 88 -9.39 20.19 4.57
C ALA A 88 -8.67 20.46 5.89
N GLU A 89 -8.77 19.51 6.81
CA GLU A 89 -8.08 19.49 8.10
C GLU A 89 -6.55 19.41 7.97
N GLN A 90 -6.02 19.09 6.79
CA GLN A 90 -4.60 19.11 6.42
C GLN A 90 -4.28 20.15 5.35
N GLY A 91 -5.12 21.18 5.21
CA GLY A 91 -4.84 22.36 4.40
C GLY A 91 -5.12 22.21 2.90
N SER A 92 -5.83 21.16 2.47
CA SER A 92 -6.29 21.00 1.06
C SER A 92 -5.19 21.10 0.01
N LYS A 93 -3.94 20.79 0.37
CA LYS A 93 -2.81 20.83 -0.55
C LYS A 93 -2.95 19.74 -1.60
N LYS A 94 -2.57 20.05 -2.85
CA LYS A 94 -2.39 19.03 -3.89
C LYS A 94 -1.06 18.30 -3.70
N VAL A 95 -1.12 16.99 -3.65
CA VAL A 95 0.04 16.09 -3.53
C VAL A 95 -0.05 15.00 -4.58
N SER A 96 1.06 14.37 -4.94
CA SER A 96 1.03 13.19 -5.83
C SER A 96 0.16 12.09 -5.23
N THR A 97 -0.58 11.39 -6.09
CA THR A 97 -1.25 10.16 -5.70
C THR A 97 -0.22 9.14 -5.24
N ASP A 98 -0.54 8.35 -4.22
CA ASP A 98 0.41 7.41 -3.63
C ASP A 98 -0.20 6.06 -3.29
N PHE A 99 0.70 5.11 -3.04
CA PHE A 99 0.44 3.87 -2.34
C PHE A 99 1.39 3.83 -1.15
N SER A 100 0.88 3.39 -0.01
CA SER A 100 1.64 3.34 1.25
C SER A 100 1.73 1.93 1.82
N ASP A 101 0.78 1.05 1.49
CA ASP A 101 0.92 -0.38 1.75
C ASP A 101 -0.04 -1.21 0.87
N LEU A 102 0.15 -2.53 0.88
CA LEU A 102 -0.67 -3.51 0.19
C LEU A 102 -1.16 -4.60 1.15
N SER A 103 -2.34 -5.14 0.87
CA SER A 103 -2.83 -6.34 1.55
C SER A 103 -3.54 -7.28 0.58
N LEU A 104 -3.53 -8.57 0.88
CA LEU A 104 -4.31 -9.57 0.15
C LEU A 104 -5.43 -10.08 1.03
N TYR A 105 -6.64 -10.04 0.51
CA TYR A 105 -7.79 -10.65 1.16
C TYR A 105 -8.74 -11.22 0.11
N ASN A 106 -9.20 -12.45 0.33
CA ASN A 106 -10.16 -13.17 -0.51
C ASN A 106 -9.89 -13.06 -2.03
N GLY A 107 -8.66 -13.35 -2.45
CA GLY A 107 -8.29 -13.36 -3.87
C GLY A 107 -8.19 -11.98 -4.52
N LYS A 108 -7.99 -10.92 -3.73
CA LYS A 108 -7.99 -9.52 -4.22
C LYS A 108 -6.88 -8.71 -3.58
N LEU A 109 -6.43 -7.69 -4.31
CA LEU A 109 -5.40 -6.77 -3.84
C LEU A 109 -6.05 -5.55 -3.22
N PHE A 110 -5.62 -5.17 -2.04
CA PHE A 110 -6.02 -3.94 -1.37
C PHE A 110 -4.83 -3.00 -1.31
N THR A 111 -5.08 -1.73 -1.61
CA THR A 111 -4.10 -0.64 -1.57
C THR A 111 -4.49 0.34 -0.50
N LEU A 112 -3.51 0.80 0.27
CA LEU A 112 -3.64 1.96 1.16
C LEU A 112 -3.16 3.21 0.44
N GLU A 113 -4.04 4.19 0.26
CA GLU A 113 -3.73 5.46 -0.39
C GLU A 113 -3.78 6.57 0.68
N ARG A 114 -2.59 6.94 1.18
CA ARG A 114 -2.43 7.75 2.40
C ARG A 114 -2.80 9.21 2.18
N ALA A 115 -2.61 9.74 0.97
CA ALA A 115 -2.94 11.13 0.65
C ALA A 115 -4.44 11.46 0.86
N VAL A 116 -5.32 10.49 0.61
CA VAL A 116 -6.78 10.66 0.63
C VAL A 116 -7.51 9.73 1.60
N TYR A 117 -6.76 9.04 2.46
CA TYR A 117 -7.28 8.16 3.51
C TYR A 117 -8.35 7.19 2.98
N ARG A 118 -7.97 6.40 1.98
CA ARG A 118 -8.84 5.35 1.44
C ARG A 118 -8.12 4.02 1.29
N ILE A 119 -8.91 2.96 1.40
CA ILE A 119 -8.53 1.61 1.01
C ILE A 119 -9.21 1.31 -0.31
N CYS A 120 -8.47 0.89 -1.32
CA CYS A 120 -9.04 0.50 -2.61
C CYS A 120 -8.78 -0.98 -2.89
N ARG A 121 -9.86 -1.72 -3.15
CA ARG A 121 -9.84 -3.08 -3.70
C ARG A 121 -9.58 -3.02 -5.20
N ARG A 122 -8.68 -3.87 -5.65
CA ARG A 122 -8.17 -3.89 -7.01
C ARG A 122 -8.10 -5.30 -7.55
N ASP A 123 -8.25 -5.40 -8.85
CA ASP A 123 -8.02 -6.63 -9.59
C ASP A 123 -6.55 -7.07 -9.46
N LEU A 124 -6.32 -8.37 -9.24
CA LEU A 124 -4.98 -8.90 -8.97
C LEU A 124 -4.06 -8.90 -10.20
N GLN A 125 -4.64 -8.87 -11.39
CA GLN A 125 -3.92 -9.11 -12.66
C GLN A 125 -3.66 -7.81 -13.40
N THR A 126 -4.48 -6.80 -13.19
CA THR A 126 -4.42 -5.50 -13.88
C THR A 126 -4.17 -4.35 -12.91
N GLY A 127 -4.39 -4.53 -11.61
CA GLY A 127 -4.32 -3.44 -10.64
C GLY A 127 -5.45 -2.41 -10.76
N GLN A 128 -6.44 -2.65 -11.62
CA GLN A 128 -7.58 -1.75 -11.83
C GLN A 128 -8.42 -1.66 -10.56
N VAL A 129 -8.91 -0.44 -10.28
CA VAL A 129 -9.76 -0.17 -9.12
C VAL A 129 -11.12 -0.82 -9.33
N GLU A 130 -11.55 -1.64 -8.36
CA GLU A 130 -12.90 -2.19 -8.33
C GLU A 130 -13.81 -1.37 -7.42
N ARG A 131 -13.31 -1.00 -6.22
CA ARG A 131 -14.06 -0.24 -5.22
C ARG A 131 -13.11 0.38 -4.20
N CYS A 132 -13.47 1.55 -3.68
CA CYS A 132 -12.74 2.21 -2.61
C CYS A 132 -13.65 2.55 -1.44
N TRP A 133 -13.06 2.57 -0.23
CA TRP A 133 -13.71 3.01 1.00
C TRP A 133 -12.84 4.07 1.65
N SER A 134 -13.45 5.22 1.95
CA SER A 134 -12.76 6.28 2.69
C SER A 134 -12.88 6.05 4.19
N PHE A 135 -11.80 6.32 4.90
CA PHE A 135 -11.76 6.44 6.35
C PHE A 135 -11.34 7.85 6.80
N ALA A 136 -11.35 8.82 5.88
CA ALA A 136 -10.90 10.20 6.13
C ALA A 136 -11.63 10.85 7.31
N LYS A 137 -12.97 10.73 7.37
CA LYS A 137 -13.77 11.31 8.46
C LYS A 137 -13.30 10.86 9.84
N GLU A 138 -12.98 9.57 9.95
CA GLU A 138 -12.50 8.97 11.19
C GLU A 138 -11.05 9.33 11.47
N ALA A 139 -10.19 9.39 10.43
CA ALA A 139 -8.79 9.79 10.56
C ALA A 139 -8.62 11.26 10.96
N MET A 140 -9.54 12.13 10.55
CA MET A 140 -9.47 13.58 10.78
C MET A 140 -10.05 14.03 12.13
N LEU A 141 -10.61 13.12 12.93
CA LEU A 141 -11.04 13.45 14.29
C LEU A 141 -9.85 14.03 15.09
N PRO A 142 -10.03 15.13 15.86
CA PRO A 142 -8.93 15.77 16.58
C PRO A 142 -8.14 14.83 17.50
N SER A 143 -8.82 13.85 18.11
CA SER A 143 -8.21 12.82 18.97
C SER A 143 -7.50 11.71 18.20
N ARG A 144 -7.43 11.78 16.87
CA ARG A 144 -6.81 10.77 16.00
C ARG A 144 -5.80 11.38 15.03
N ARG A 145 -6.00 12.62 14.63
CA ARG A 145 -5.14 13.35 13.70
C ARG A 145 -3.81 13.74 14.35
N TYR A 146 -2.72 13.41 13.67
CA TYR A 146 -1.40 14.02 13.90
C TYR A 146 -1.27 15.27 13.03
N ASP A 147 -0.68 16.33 13.57
CA ASP A 147 -0.54 17.59 12.86
C ASP A 147 0.66 17.55 11.91
N GLN A 148 0.48 16.87 10.78
CA GLN A 148 1.48 16.74 9.71
C GLN A 148 0.89 17.19 8.36
N PRO A 149 1.69 17.78 7.46
CA PRO A 149 1.22 18.29 6.17
C PRO A 149 1.11 17.20 5.09
N TYR A 150 1.02 15.93 5.49
CA TYR A 150 0.93 14.75 4.63
C TYR A 150 0.22 13.60 5.37
N GLY A 151 -0.20 12.57 4.63
CA GLY A 151 -0.75 11.34 5.21
C GLY A 151 0.33 10.54 5.93
N LEU A 152 -0.04 9.85 7.01
CA LEU A 152 0.87 9.10 7.89
C LEU A 152 0.51 7.61 8.02
N THR A 153 -0.46 7.14 7.25
CA THR A 153 -0.86 5.74 7.29
C THR A 153 0.08 4.92 6.41
N GLU A 154 0.82 3.99 7.00
CA GLU A 154 1.94 3.29 6.35
C GLU A 154 1.87 1.76 6.50
N ALA A 155 0.78 1.22 7.02
CA ALA A 155 0.58 -0.22 7.11
C ALA A 155 -0.89 -0.61 6.93
N LEU A 156 -1.15 -1.71 6.24
CA LEU A 156 -2.48 -2.24 5.94
C LEU A 156 -2.56 -3.76 6.10
N VAL A 157 -3.49 -4.22 6.92
CA VAL A 157 -3.95 -5.62 6.90
C VAL A 157 -5.46 -5.64 6.74
N VAL A 158 -5.96 -6.34 5.72
CA VAL A 158 -7.39 -6.56 5.51
C VAL A 158 -7.74 -7.99 5.86
N ASP A 159 -8.78 -8.16 6.68
CA ASP A 159 -9.35 -9.45 7.04
C ASP A 159 -10.89 -9.40 6.93
N GLU A 160 -11.55 -10.53 7.24
CA GLU A 160 -13.01 -10.64 7.16
C GLU A 160 -13.74 -9.60 8.04
N SER A 161 -13.18 -9.31 9.20
CA SER A 161 -13.78 -8.43 10.19
C SER A 161 -13.51 -6.95 9.92
N GLY A 162 -12.52 -6.62 9.08
CA GLY A 162 -12.18 -5.24 8.82
C GLY A 162 -10.79 -4.97 8.25
N ALA A 163 -10.28 -3.78 8.57
CA ALA A 163 -8.96 -3.34 8.16
C ALA A 163 -8.19 -2.76 9.36
N TRP A 164 -6.95 -3.21 9.50
CA TRP A 164 -5.97 -2.65 10.42
C TRP A 164 -5.11 -1.66 9.66
N ILE A 165 -5.02 -0.43 10.18
CA ILE A 165 -4.22 0.65 9.58
C ILE A 165 -3.20 1.14 10.59
N GLY A 166 -1.92 1.00 10.26
CA GLY A 166 -0.82 1.50 11.09
C GLY A 166 -0.43 2.92 10.71
N ILE A 167 -0.06 3.70 11.73
CA ILE A 167 0.37 5.09 11.57
C ILE A 167 1.82 5.23 12.00
N ASP A 168 2.67 5.67 11.07
CA ASP A 168 3.99 6.21 11.41
C ASP A 168 3.81 7.69 11.76
N ASN A 169 3.81 8.01 13.04
CA ASN A 169 3.57 9.38 13.49
C ASN A 169 4.79 10.30 13.28
N ASN A 170 5.92 9.80 12.75
CA ASN A 170 7.14 10.56 12.50
C ASN A 170 7.58 11.39 13.73
N PHE A 171 7.47 10.77 14.92
CA PHE A 171 7.71 11.39 16.23
C PHE A 171 6.81 12.57 16.61
N GLY A 172 5.81 12.90 15.77
CA GLY A 172 4.82 13.94 16.02
C GLY A 172 3.83 13.55 17.12
N ALA A 173 3.24 14.57 17.74
CA ALA A 173 2.16 14.40 18.70
C ALA A 173 0.81 14.69 18.05
N ARG A 174 -0.26 14.04 18.53
CA ARG A 174 -1.63 14.46 18.25
C ARG A 174 -1.98 15.71 19.04
N ALA A 175 -3.14 16.30 18.75
CA ALA A 175 -3.65 17.46 19.48
C ALA A 175 -3.86 17.21 20.98
N ASP A 176 -4.08 15.96 21.40
CA ASP A 176 -4.23 15.57 22.81
C ASP A 176 -2.90 15.18 23.49
N GLY A 177 -1.76 15.36 22.81
CA GLY A 177 -0.44 15.10 23.36
C GLY A 177 0.04 13.65 23.28
N GLU A 178 -0.75 12.73 22.73
CA GLU A 178 -0.30 11.35 22.45
C GLU A 178 0.84 11.35 21.43
N LYS A 179 1.88 10.55 21.69
CA LYS A 179 3.13 10.48 20.90
C LYS A 179 3.46 9.07 20.39
N ARG A 180 2.68 8.06 20.76
CA ARG A 180 2.90 6.68 20.32
C ARG A 180 2.32 6.49 18.91
N PRO A 181 2.98 5.74 18.01
CA PRO A 181 2.33 5.27 16.81
C PRO A 181 1.09 4.43 17.18
N ILE A 182 0.06 4.48 16.34
CA ILE A 182 -1.23 3.84 16.61
C ILE A 182 -1.59 2.90 15.48
N VAL A 183 -2.22 1.78 15.83
CA VAL A 183 -2.92 0.92 14.88
C VAL A 183 -4.41 1.12 15.09
N TRP A 184 -5.11 1.57 14.06
CA TRP A 184 -6.56 1.61 14.03
C TRP A 184 -7.13 0.30 13.48
N ARG A 185 -8.26 -0.12 14.02
CA ARG A 185 -9.08 -1.19 13.45
C ARG A 185 -10.42 -0.62 13.02
N PHE A 186 -10.69 -0.63 11.73
CA PHE A 186 -11.99 -0.30 11.16
C PHE A 186 -12.77 -1.57 10.91
N ALA A 187 -14.07 -1.57 11.22
CA ALA A 187 -14.94 -2.69 10.86
C ALA A 187 -15.05 -2.81 9.33
N ALA A 188 -15.25 -4.03 8.85
CA ALA A 188 -15.54 -4.28 7.44
C ALA A 188 -16.82 -3.52 7.02
N PRO A 189 -16.95 -3.13 5.74
CA PRO A 189 -18.20 -2.64 5.20
C PRO A 189 -19.33 -3.63 5.49
N LYS A 190 -20.55 -3.15 5.70
CA LYS A 190 -21.69 -4.03 6.04
C LYS A 190 -21.92 -5.16 5.04
N ALA A 191 -21.66 -4.91 3.76
CA ALA A 191 -21.77 -5.92 2.71
C ALA A 191 -20.50 -6.79 2.51
N GLY A 192 -19.48 -6.56 3.33
CA GLY A 192 -18.17 -7.21 3.23
C GLY A 192 -17.27 -6.60 2.17
N TRP A 193 -16.01 -7.00 2.20
CA TRP A 193 -14.99 -6.54 1.25
C TRP A 193 -15.13 -7.13 -0.15
N SER A 194 -15.86 -8.23 -0.30
CA SER A 194 -16.01 -8.97 -1.56
C SER A 194 -17.35 -8.78 -2.25
N GLU A 195 -18.21 -7.89 -1.74
CA GLU A 195 -19.47 -7.58 -2.42
C GLU A 195 -19.24 -7.12 -3.88
N GLY A 196 -20.04 -7.65 -4.80
CA GLY A 196 -20.02 -7.29 -6.22
C GLY A 196 -18.76 -7.75 -6.97
N GLN A 197 -18.12 -8.83 -6.50
CA GLN A 197 -17.07 -9.55 -7.22
C GLN A 197 -17.60 -10.65 -8.11
#